data_AF-A0A9W4UZ53-F1
#
_entry.id   AF-A0A9W4UZ53-F1
#
_cell.length_a   1.000
_cell.length_b   1.000
_cell.length_c   1.000
_cell.angle_alpha   90.00
_cell.angle_beta   90.00
_cell.angle_gamma   90.00
#
_symmetry.space_group_name_H-M   'P 1'
#
loop_
_entity.id
_entity.type
_entity.pdbx_description
1 polymer ?
#
loop_
_entity_poly.entity_id
_entity_poly.type
_entity_poly.pdbx_seq_one_letter_code
_entity_poly.pdbx_strand_id
1 'polypeptide(L)'
;MDPDEARRHMYLLLRAPDFKRGSEGIPAVERIHEALYLFRSTRRLPPGDLVIKKDGCHSPSLDMALKEAVESGEVVRETVGGIERYSLTDRGLAESRGPWDAAEENERIEAVEAKYYVNEITDRELVAFLYAEFPETWTDPDMKKKAREWGFEAACSMHDRAKVSLTTGSWMAGMTYEGFMKAFMAAGYVMCKGTEEELEKFVDELHQRNNAN
;
A
#
# COMPACT_ATOMS: atom_id res chain seq x y z
N MET A 1 4.39 -26.67 -12.14
CA MET A 1 4.29 -25.92 -10.88
C MET A 1 5.64 -25.28 -10.70
N ASP A 2 5.74 -23.97 -10.56
CA ASP A 2 7.02 -23.37 -10.21
C ASP A 2 6.90 -22.75 -8.81
N PRO A 3 7.17 -23.54 -7.74
CA PRO A 3 7.31 -23.02 -6.37
C PRO A 3 8.27 -21.83 -6.30
N ASP A 4 9.12 -21.67 -7.32
CA ASP A 4 10.09 -20.59 -7.43
C ASP A 4 9.44 -19.22 -7.60
N GLU A 5 8.25 -19.07 -8.20
CA GLU A 5 7.69 -17.72 -8.43
C GLU A 5 7.19 -17.07 -7.13
N ALA A 6 6.51 -17.83 -6.26
CA ALA A 6 6.08 -17.33 -4.95
C ALA A 6 7.29 -17.00 -4.05
N ARG A 7 8.32 -17.87 -4.06
CA ARG A 7 9.59 -17.62 -3.37
C ARG A 7 10.34 -16.42 -3.95
N ARG A 8 10.34 -16.25 -5.26
CA ARG A 8 10.91 -15.08 -5.93
C ARG A 8 10.19 -13.80 -5.52
N HIS A 9 8.86 -13.78 -5.57
CA HIS A 9 8.06 -12.63 -5.13
C HIS A 9 8.28 -12.32 -3.65
N MET A 10 8.34 -13.34 -2.79
CA MET A 10 8.73 -13.22 -1.38
C MET A 10 10.08 -12.50 -1.26
N TYR A 11 11.10 -12.95 -1.99
CA TYR A 11 12.42 -12.30 -1.97
C TYR A 11 12.40 -10.87 -2.50
N LEU A 12 11.62 -10.57 -3.54
CA LEU A 12 11.49 -9.19 -4.03
C LEU A 12 10.88 -8.27 -2.97
N LEU A 13 9.79 -8.69 -2.32
CA LEU A 13 9.13 -7.92 -1.27
C LEU A 13 10.03 -7.74 -0.04
N LEU A 14 10.68 -8.82 0.41
CA LEU A 14 11.55 -8.81 1.59
C LEU A 14 12.87 -8.05 1.38
N ARG A 15 13.37 -7.99 0.14
CA ARG A 15 14.62 -7.28 -0.20
C ARG A 15 14.41 -5.84 -0.64
N ALA A 16 13.19 -5.49 -1.05
CA ALA A 16 12.88 -4.12 -1.47
C ALA A 16 13.41 -3.12 -0.43
N PRO A 17 14.14 -2.07 -0.82
CA PRO A 17 14.59 -1.04 0.11
C PRO A 17 13.41 -0.15 0.56
N ASP A 18 13.67 0.77 1.49
CA ASP A 18 12.75 1.86 1.77
C ASP A 18 12.50 2.74 0.54
N PHE A 19 11.26 3.20 0.36
CA PHE A 19 10.92 4.26 -0.59
C PHE A 19 11.36 5.63 -0.05
N LYS A 20 12.64 5.77 0.33
CA LYS A 20 13.25 7.01 0.82
C LYS A 20 14.53 7.27 0.07
N ARG A 21 14.66 8.46 -0.51
CA ARG A 21 15.85 8.87 -1.27
C ARG A 21 17.10 8.78 -0.40
N GLY A 22 18.06 7.96 -0.81
CA GLY A 22 19.33 7.75 -0.10
C GLY A 22 19.27 6.73 1.05
N SER A 23 18.13 6.04 1.25
CA SER A 23 18.07 4.90 2.16
C SER A 23 18.45 3.62 1.42
N GLU A 24 19.48 2.94 1.89
CA GLU A 24 19.81 1.56 1.49
C GLU A 24 19.22 0.54 2.49
N GLY A 25 18.46 1.01 3.49
CA GLY A 25 17.85 0.16 4.50
C GLY A 25 16.78 -0.75 3.87
N ILE A 26 16.88 -2.05 4.19
CA ILE A 26 15.86 -3.06 3.86
C ILE A 26 15.02 -3.25 5.13
N PRO A 27 13.87 -2.55 5.28
CA PRO A 27 13.02 -2.70 6.45
C PRO A 27 12.34 -4.07 6.44
N ALA A 28 11.86 -4.49 7.61
CA ALA A 28 10.95 -5.62 7.69
C ALA A 28 9.66 -5.35 6.91
N VAL A 29 9.06 -6.42 6.39
CA VAL A 29 7.77 -6.38 5.69
C VAL A 29 6.66 -6.78 6.64
N GLU A 30 5.64 -5.94 6.75
CA GLU A 30 4.38 -6.24 7.42
C GLU A 30 3.34 -6.65 6.36
N ARG A 31 2.33 -7.44 6.76
CA ARG A 31 1.18 -7.74 5.88
C ARG A 31 1.59 -8.20 4.48
N ILE A 32 2.57 -9.11 4.43
CA ILE A 32 3.25 -9.48 3.19
C ILE A 32 2.31 -10.11 2.16
N HIS A 33 1.19 -10.71 2.57
CA HIS A 33 0.18 -11.20 1.65
C HIS A 33 -0.58 -10.05 0.96
N GLU A 34 -0.92 -8.99 1.69
CA GLU A 34 -1.49 -7.77 1.12
C GLU A 34 -0.48 -7.05 0.23
N ALA A 35 0.79 -6.98 0.66
CA ALA A 35 1.87 -6.46 -0.19
C ALA A 35 1.96 -7.26 -1.50
N LEU A 36 1.90 -8.60 -1.42
CA LEU A 36 1.86 -9.45 -2.60
C LEU A 36 0.67 -9.10 -3.50
N TYR A 37 -0.54 -8.91 -2.96
CA TYR A 37 -1.69 -8.51 -3.79
C TYR A 37 -1.48 -7.19 -4.53
N LEU A 38 -0.89 -6.17 -3.85
CA LEU A 38 -0.59 -4.87 -4.47
C LEU A 38 0.53 -4.93 -5.51
N PHE A 39 1.43 -5.90 -5.37
CA PHE A 39 2.50 -6.16 -6.31
C PHE A 39 1.88 -6.64 -7.64
N ARG A 40 1.73 -5.74 -8.62
CA ARG A 40 0.99 -5.95 -9.88
C ARG A 40 1.54 -7.09 -10.75
N SER A 41 2.78 -7.50 -10.51
CA SER A 41 3.40 -8.71 -11.07
C SER A 41 2.79 -10.03 -10.56
N THR A 42 1.79 -10.00 -9.66
CA THR A 42 0.94 -11.14 -9.25
C THR A 42 0.29 -11.92 -10.39
N ARG A 43 0.19 -11.36 -11.60
CA ARG A 43 -0.28 -12.08 -12.80
C ARG A 43 0.55 -13.33 -13.14
N ARG A 44 1.76 -13.46 -12.58
CA ARG A 44 2.61 -14.65 -12.71
C ARG A 44 2.28 -15.76 -11.72
N LEU A 45 1.53 -15.46 -10.66
CA LEU A 45 1.03 -16.49 -9.76
C LEU A 45 -0.10 -17.29 -10.40
N PRO A 46 -0.30 -18.54 -9.97
CA PRO A 46 -1.43 -19.34 -10.42
C PRO A 46 -2.77 -18.63 -10.16
N PRO A 47 -3.73 -18.71 -11.10
CA PRO A 47 -5.09 -18.24 -10.85
C PRO A 47 -5.66 -18.87 -9.58
N GLY A 48 -6.17 -18.03 -8.68
CA GLY A 48 -6.76 -18.47 -7.41
C GLY A 48 -5.77 -18.68 -6.26
N ASP A 49 -4.47 -18.40 -6.44
CA ASP A 49 -3.52 -18.45 -5.33
C ASP A 49 -3.82 -17.37 -4.27
N LEU A 50 -4.23 -16.17 -4.71
CA LEU A 50 -4.69 -15.13 -3.80
C LEU A 50 -6.14 -15.38 -3.38
N VAL A 51 -6.30 -15.86 -2.14
CA VAL A 51 -7.60 -16.04 -1.48
C VAL A 51 -8.01 -14.70 -0.86
N ILE A 52 -9.00 -14.05 -1.48
CA ILE A 52 -9.56 -12.78 -1.00
C ILE A 52 -10.45 -13.03 0.22
N LYS A 53 -10.20 -12.27 1.29
CA LYS A 53 -11.00 -12.26 2.52
C LYS A 53 -11.72 -10.91 2.63
N LYS A 54 -12.62 -10.79 3.62
CA LYS A 54 -13.40 -9.55 3.83
C LYS A 54 -12.53 -8.32 4.14
N ASP A 55 -11.38 -8.49 4.79
CA ASP A 55 -10.52 -7.44 5.35
C ASP A 55 -9.04 -7.56 4.94
N GLY A 56 -8.73 -8.41 3.96
CA GLY A 56 -7.38 -8.65 3.48
C GLY A 56 -7.33 -9.80 2.49
N CYS A 57 -6.17 -10.43 2.35
CA CYS A 57 -6.01 -11.60 1.49
C CYS A 57 -4.97 -12.56 2.04
N HIS A 58 -4.88 -13.74 1.44
CA HIS A 58 -3.87 -14.72 1.80
C HIS A 58 -3.44 -15.51 0.57
N SER A 59 -2.15 -15.78 0.44
CA SER A 59 -1.59 -16.63 -0.59
C SER A 59 -1.00 -17.88 0.07
N PRO A 60 -1.57 -19.08 -0.16
CA PRO A 60 -1.02 -20.33 0.36
C PRO A 60 0.39 -20.62 -0.16
N SER A 61 0.68 -20.29 -1.42
CA SER A 61 2.03 -20.48 -1.99
C SER A 61 3.06 -19.58 -1.32
N LEU A 62 2.70 -18.32 -1.02
CA LEU A 62 3.57 -17.41 -0.25
C LEU A 62 3.74 -17.88 1.19
N ASP A 63 2.68 -18.36 1.83
CA ASP A 63 2.73 -18.90 3.20
C ASP A 63 3.72 -20.08 3.30
N MET A 64 3.64 -21.00 2.35
CA MET A 64 4.56 -22.12 2.24
C MET A 64 6.01 -21.65 2.01
N ALA A 65 6.23 -20.71 1.09
CA ALA A 65 7.56 -20.16 0.82
C ALA A 65 8.17 -19.46 2.05
N LEU A 66 7.37 -18.68 2.79
CA LEU A 66 7.77 -18.02 4.03
C LEU A 66 8.11 -19.04 5.11
N LYS A 67 7.27 -20.06 5.29
CA LYS A 67 7.53 -21.12 6.26
C LYS A 67 8.86 -21.82 5.97
N GLU A 68 9.09 -22.23 4.72
CA GLU A 68 10.35 -22.86 4.32
C GLU A 68 11.56 -21.94 4.53
N ALA A 69 11.43 -20.64 4.22
CA ALA A 69 12.50 -19.66 4.38
C ALA A 69 12.81 -19.34 5.85
N VAL A 70 11.80 -19.41 6.73
CA VAL A 70 11.99 -19.32 8.18
C VAL A 70 12.66 -20.57 8.71
N GLU A 71 12.22 -21.76 8.30
CA GLU A 71 12.80 -23.04 8.70
C GLU A 71 14.26 -23.20 8.21
N SER A 72 14.60 -22.64 7.04
CA SER A 72 15.95 -22.64 6.48
C SER A 72 16.88 -21.58 7.09
N GLY A 73 16.34 -20.62 7.86
CA GLY A 73 17.09 -19.51 8.44
C GLY A 73 17.40 -18.37 7.46
N GLU A 74 16.73 -18.30 6.32
CA GLU A 74 16.81 -17.19 5.36
C GLU A 74 15.98 -15.99 5.81
N VAL A 75 14.89 -16.22 6.54
CA VAL A 75 13.95 -15.21 7.00
C VAL A 75 13.75 -15.29 8.51
N VAL A 76 13.74 -14.13 9.16
CA VAL A 76 13.29 -13.99 10.55
C VAL A 76 11.85 -13.51 10.54
N ARG A 77 11.00 -14.22 11.29
CA ARG A 77 9.61 -13.85 11.57
C ARG A 77 9.49 -13.36 13.01
N GLU A 78 8.94 -12.16 13.17
CA GLU A 78 8.65 -11.55 14.46
C GLU A 78 7.19 -11.13 14.52
N THR A 79 6.62 -11.07 15.73
CA THR A 79 5.29 -10.50 15.95
C THR A 79 5.43 -9.27 16.84
N VAL A 80 5.09 -8.09 16.30
CA VAL A 80 5.15 -6.81 17.01
C VAL A 80 3.77 -6.18 16.99
N GLY A 81 3.20 -5.93 18.18
CA GLY A 81 1.86 -5.32 18.28
C GLY A 81 0.74 -6.16 17.66
N GLY A 82 0.91 -7.49 17.56
CA GLY A 82 -0.04 -8.39 16.90
C GLY A 82 0.11 -8.47 15.37
N ILE A 83 1.06 -7.74 14.78
CA ILE A 83 1.35 -7.77 13.35
C ILE A 83 2.61 -8.60 13.11
N GLU A 84 2.55 -9.48 12.12
CA GLU A 84 3.71 -10.26 11.68
C GLU A 84 4.64 -9.41 10.83
N ARG A 85 5.93 -9.52 11.13
CA ARG A 85 7.02 -8.84 10.45
C ARG A 85 8.03 -9.86 9.96
N TYR A 86 8.45 -9.70 8.71
CA TYR A 86 9.41 -10.59 8.08
C TYR A 86 10.64 -9.81 7.63
N SER A 87 11.83 -10.31 7.92
CA SER A 87 13.09 -9.69 7.51
C SER A 87 14.09 -10.74 7.03
N LEU A 88 14.96 -10.37 6.10
CA LEU A 88 16.02 -11.26 5.61
C LEU A 88 17.16 -11.32 6.63
N THR A 89 17.70 -12.52 6.86
CA THR A 89 19.00 -12.70 7.50
C THR A 89 20.14 -12.41 6.51
N ASP A 90 21.40 -12.44 6.96
CA ASP A 90 22.55 -12.38 6.05
C ASP A 90 22.50 -13.47 4.97
N ARG A 91 22.01 -14.67 5.34
CA ARG A 91 21.78 -15.76 4.40
C ARG A 91 20.66 -15.41 3.42
N GLY A 92 19.52 -14.93 3.91
CA GLY A 92 18.42 -14.49 3.04
C GLY A 92 18.82 -13.35 2.09
N LEU A 93 19.71 -12.45 2.53
CA LEU A 93 20.27 -11.39 1.69
C LEU A 93 21.18 -11.95 0.58
N ALA A 94 21.90 -13.04 0.83
CA ALA A 94 22.67 -13.73 -0.20
C ALA A 94 21.74 -14.43 -1.22
N GLU A 95 20.76 -15.19 -0.73
CA GLU A 95 19.83 -15.95 -1.59
C GLU A 95 18.90 -15.05 -2.42
N SER A 96 18.40 -13.95 -1.83
CA SER A 96 17.54 -12.99 -2.53
C SER A 96 18.25 -12.16 -3.60
N ARG A 97 19.59 -12.16 -3.64
CA ARG A 97 20.36 -11.34 -4.59
C ARG A 97 20.10 -11.73 -6.04
N GLY A 98 20.13 -13.03 -6.34
CA GLY A 98 19.86 -13.52 -7.70
C GLY A 98 18.47 -13.09 -8.21
N PRO A 99 17.39 -13.41 -7.49
CA PRO A 99 16.03 -12.95 -7.81
C PRO A 99 15.91 -11.44 -8.01
N TRP A 100 16.56 -10.63 -7.16
CA TRP A 100 16.51 -9.18 -7.22
C TRP A 100 17.28 -8.58 -8.39
N ASP A 101 18.51 -9.03 -8.60
CA ASP A 101 19.37 -8.54 -9.68
C ASP A 101 18.80 -8.91 -11.05
N ALA A 102 18.08 -10.05 -11.15
CA ALA A 102 17.39 -10.51 -12.34
C ALA A 102 16.02 -9.83 -12.58
N ALA A 103 15.40 -9.23 -11.56
CA ALA A 103 14.11 -8.55 -11.71
C ALA A 103 14.24 -7.28 -12.56
N GLU A 104 13.22 -6.99 -13.36
CA GLU A 104 13.18 -5.75 -14.13
C GLU A 104 13.07 -4.52 -13.20
N GLU A 105 13.49 -3.35 -13.68
CA GLU A 105 13.42 -2.11 -12.88
C GLU A 105 12.00 -1.83 -12.38
N ASN A 106 11.00 -1.98 -13.25
CA ASN A 106 9.60 -1.78 -12.88
C ASN A 106 9.13 -2.77 -11.79
N GLU A 107 9.56 -4.03 -11.83
CA GLU A 107 9.22 -5.01 -10.79
C GLU A 107 9.83 -4.62 -9.44
N ARG A 108 11.07 -4.11 -9.44
CA ARG A 108 11.70 -3.65 -8.19
C ARG A 108 10.97 -2.43 -7.62
N ILE A 109 10.56 -1.50 -8.48
CA ILE A 109 9.77 -0.33 -8.09
C ILE A 109 8.42 -0.78 -7.52
N GLU A 110 7.71 -1.67 -8.20
CA GLU A 110 6.43 -2.21 -7.73
C GLU A 110 6.56 -2.93 -6.38
N ALA A 111 7.63 -3.69 -6.15
CA ALA A 111 7.86 -4.35 -4.86
C ALA A 111 8.09 -3.34 -3.72
N VAL A 112 8.82 -2.26 -4.01
CA VAL A 112 9.03 -1.16 -3.06
C VAL A 112 7.71 -0.43 -2.77
N GLU A 113 6.93 -0.09 -3.79
CA GLU A 113 5.64 0.57 -3.64
C GLU A 113 4.64 -0.29 -2.86
N ALA A 114 4.50 -1.56 -3.24
CA ALA A 114 3.58 -2.50 -2.59
C ALA A 114 3.85 -2.60 -1.09
N LYS A 115 5.13 -2.76 -0.70
CA LYS A 115 5.55 -2.74 0.70
C LYS A 115 5.27 -1.39 1.36
N TYR A 116 5.56 -0.29 0.67
CA TYR A 116 5.35 1.06 1.19
C TYR A 116 3.88 1.33 1.54
N TYR A 117 2.91 0.86 0.75
CA TYR A 117 1.50 1.07 1.03
C TYR A 117 1.01 0.35 2.29
N VAL A 118 1.47 -0.88 2.54
CA VAL A 118 0.93 -1.73 3.63
C VAL A 118 1.76 -1.76 4.91
N ASN A 119 3.04 -1.39 4.84
CA ASN A 119 3.84 -1.27 6.05
C ASN A 119 3.32 -0.13 6.93
N GLU A 120 3.34 -0.33 8.24
CA GLU A 120 3.01 0.65 9.27
C GLU A 120 1.56 1.17 9.22
N ILE A 121 0.64 0.48 8.55
CA ILE A 121 -0.77 0.87 8.52
C ILE A 121 -1.61 0.06 9.51
N THR A 122 -2.63 0.72 10.07
CA THR A 122 -3.61 0.08 10.95
C THR A 122 -4.58 -0.80 10.16
N ASP A 123 -5.30 -1.70 10.84
CA ASP A 123 -6.33 -2.51 10.18
C ASP A 123 -7.45 -1.65 9.57
N ARG A 124 -7.79 -0.52 10.20
CA ARG A 124 -8.79 0.41 9.67
C ARG A 124 -8.33 1.05 8.37
N GLU A 125 -7.06 1.46 8.33
CA GLU A 125 -6.43 2.04 7.15
C GLU A 125 -6.34 1.03 6.01
N LEU A 126 -5.92 -0.20 6.31
CA LEU A 126 -5.89 -1.29 5.33
C LEU A 126 -7.28 -1.51 4.73
N VAL A 127 -8.30 -1.69 5.58
CA VAL A 127 -9.68 -1.93 5.10
C VAL A 127 -10.19 -0.76 4.27
N ALA A 128 -10.02 0.48 4.73
CA ALA A 128 -10.45 1.65 3.97
C ALA A 128 -9.76 1.74 2.60
N PHE A 129 -8.45 1.47 2.56
CA PHE A 129 -7.65 1.46 1.34
C PHE A 129 -8.10 0.38 0.35
N LEU A 130 -8.25 -0.88 0.80
CA LEU A 130 -8.62 -2.00 -0.07
C LEU A 130 -9.99 -1.81 -0.72
N TYR A 131 -10.99 -1.35 0.03
CA TYR A 131 -12.35 -1.12 -0.50
C TYR A 131 -12.45 0.10 -1.42
N ALA A 132 -11.48 1.02 -1.35
CA ALA A 132 -11.42 2.21 -2.20
C ALA A 132 -10.65 1.97 -3.50
N GLU A 133 -9.47 1.36 -3.40
CA GLU A 133 -8.58 1.13 -4.54
C GLU A 133 -9.02 -0.08 -5.37
N PHE A 134 -9.64 -1.08 -4.73
CA PHE A 134 -10.06 -2.33 -5.37
C PHE A 134 -11.54 -2.68 -5.09
N PRO A 135 -12.49 -1.79 -5.44
CA PRO A 135 -13.90 -1.91 -5.06
C PRO A 135 -14.61 -3.11 -5.70
N GLU A 136 -14.07 -3.65 -6.80
CA GLU A 136 -14.59 -4.85 -7.47
C GLU A 136 -14.09 -6.15 -6.82
N THR A 137 -12.97 -6.10 -6.08
CA THR A 137 -12.42 -7.26 -5.38
C THR A 137 -12.99 -7.39 -3.97
N TRP A 138 -13.06 -6.29 -3.23
CA TRP A 138 -13.59 -6.27 -1.86
C TRP A 138 -15.03 -5.76 -1.84
N THR A 139 -15.97 -6.69 -1.67
CA THR A 139 -17.41 -6.43 -1.85
C THR A 139 -18.28 -6.80 -0.65
N ASP A 140 -17.70 -7.28 0.46
CA ASP A 140 -18.45 -7.63 1.68
C ASP A 140 -19.23 -6.40 2.19
N PRO A 141 -20.57 -6.45 2.29
CA PRO A 141 -21.36 -5.27 2.61
C PRO A 141 -21.07 -4.67 3.98
N ASP A 142 -20.85 -5.52 4.99
CA ASP A 142 -20.61 -5.08 6.37
C ASP A 142 -19.25 -4.41 6.49
N MET A 143 -18.23 -4.98 5.85
CA MET A 143 -16.90 -4.40 5.83
C MET A 143 -16.82 -3.16 4.93
N LYS A 144 -17.56 -3.12 3.83
CA LYS A 144 -17.70 -1.91 2.99
C LYS A 144 -18.31 -0.75 3.77
N LYS A 145 -19.29 -1.04 4.64
CA LYS A 145 -19.86 -0.03 5.55
C LYS A 145 -18.80 0.49 6.52
N LYS A 146 -18.05 -0.40 7.16
CA LYS A 146 -16.95 -0.03 8.07
C LYS A 146 -15.85 0.77 7.37
N ALA A 147 -15.46 0.37 6.16
CA ALA A 147 -14.49 1.08 5.33
C ALA A 147 -14.92 2.54 5.11
N ARG A 148 -16.21 2.78 4.83
CA ARG A 148 -16.74 4.14 4.70
C ARG A 148 -16.76 4.91 6.02
N GLU A 149 -17.11 4.26 7.13
CA GLU A 149 -17.12 4.88 8.47
C GLU A 149 -15.71 5.33 8.89
N TRP A 150 -14.68 4.54 8.58
CA TRP A 150 -13.28 4.85 8.92
C TRP A 150 -12.56 5.68 7.85
N GLY A 151 -13.15 5.76 6.66
CA GLY A 151 -12.47 6.16 5.43
C GLY A 151 -11.82 7.53 5.48
N PHE A 152 -12.50 8.53 6.06
CA PHE A 152 -11.97 9.89 6.14
C PHE A 152 -10.76 10.00 7.07
N GLU A 153 -10.85 9.45 8.29
CA GLU A 153 -9.74 9.47 9.26
C GLU A 153 -8.55 8.67 8.73
N ALA A 154 -8.80 7.50 8.14
CA ALA A 154 -7.78 6.67 7.50
C ALA A 154 -7.09 7.41 6.34
N ALA A 155 -7.86 8.07 5.46
CA ALA A 155 -7.33 8.85 4.35
C ALA A 155 -6.40 9.97 4.84
N CYS A 156 -6.82 10.71 5.87
CA CYS A 156 -6.01 11.80 6.44
C CYS A 156 -4.70 11.27 7.04
N SER A 157 -4.77 10.25 7.88
CA SER A 157 -3.60 9.63 8.52
C SER A 157 -2.62 9.01 7.52
N MET A 158 -3.13 8.37 6.46
CA MET A 158 -2.27 7.84 5.38
C MET A 158 -1.68 8.96 4.52
N HIS A 159 -2.42 10.05 4.28
CA HIS A 159 -1.93 11.20 3.53
C HIS A 159 -0.81 11.95 4.25
N ASP A 160 -0.93 12.16 5.57
CA ASP A 160 0.13 12.77 6.40
C ASP A 160 1.46 12.02 6.32
N ARG A 161 1.38 10.71 6.12
CA ARG A 161 2.54 9.82 5.97
C ARG A 161 2.97 9.65 4.51
N ALA A 162 2.41 10.45 3.62
CA ALA A 162 2.60 10.45 2.16
C ALA A 162 2.23 9.11 1.48
N LYS A 163 1.45 8.24 2.14
CA LYS A 163 1.08 6.92 1.62
C LYS A 163 -0.01 6.97 0.57
N VAL A 164 -0.86 7.99 0.56
CA VAL A 164 -1.95 8.11 -0.43
C VAL A 164 -2.07 9.52 -0.96
N SER A 165 -2.48 9.62 -2.23
CA SER A 165 -2.85 10.89 -2.85
C SER A 165 -4.17 11.42 -2.28
N LEU A 166 -4.45 12.72 -2.47
CA LEU A 166 -5.76 13.32 -2.13
C LEU A 166 -6.90 12.65 -2.91
N THR A 167 -6.65 12.21 -4.14
CA THR A 167 -7.62 11.47 -4.95
C THR A 167 -7.97 10.14 -4.31
N THR A 168 -6.97 9.32 -4.00
CA THR A 168 -7.16 8.05 -3.28
C THR A 168 -7.82 8.28 -1.92
N GLY A 169 -7.43 9.33 -1.21
CA GLY A 169 -8.07 9.74 0.04
C GLY A 169 -9.55 10.05 -0.10
N SER A 170 -9.96 10.72 -1.19
CA SER A 170 -11.39 10.97 -1.48
C SER A 170 -12.18 9.68 -1.72
N TRP A 171 -11.57 8.70 -2.39
CA TRP A 171 -12.18 7.38 -2.60
C TRP A 171 -12.32 6.60 -1.30
N MET A 172 -11.27 6.60 -0.46
CA MET A 172 -11.29 6.02 0.89
C MET A 172 -12.41 6.62 1.74
N ALA A 173 -12.56 7.94 1.72
CA ALA A 173 -13.62 8.64 2.45
C ALA A 173 -15.03 8.39 1.88
N GLY A 174 -15.15 7.77 0.70
CA GLY A 174 -16.43 7.60 0.00
C GLY A 174 -17.06 8.93 -0.43
N MET A 175 -16.23 9.95 -0.69
CA MET A 175 -16.65 11.30 -1.03
C MET A 175 -16.25 11.65 -2.47
N THR A 176 -16.86 12.69 -3.04
CA THR A 176 -16.28 13.34 -4.22
C THR A 176 -14.97 14.02 -3.84
N TYR A 177 -14.08 14.22 -4.81
CA TYR A 177 -12.82 14.92 -4.58
C TYR A 177 -13.05 16.31 -3.94
N GLU A 178 -14.00 17.09 -4.45
CA GLU A 178 -14.35 18.40 -3.89
C GLU A 178 -14.86 18.29 -2.44
N GLY A 179 -15.73 17.33 -2.14
CA GLY A 179 -16.24 17.10 -0.79
C GLY A 179 -15.14 16.70 0.18
N PHE A 180 -14.23 15.83 -0.25
CA PHE A 180 -13.06 15.45 0.52
C PHE A 180 -12.16 16.64 0.80
N MET A 181 -11.84 17.46 -0.20
CA MET A 181 -11.01 18.66 -0.01
C MET A 181 -11.61 19.64 0.99
N LYS A 182 -12.94 19.87 0.94
CA LYS A 182 -13.63 20.72 1.93
C LYS A 182 -13.50 20.16 3.35
N ALA A 183 -13.73 18.85 3.53
CA ALA A 183 -13.59 18.20 4.83
C ALA A 183 -12.13 18.19 5.33
N PHE A 184 -11.18 17.95 4.42
CA PHE A 184 -9.74 17.92 4.68
C PHE A 184 -9.20 19.30 5.12
N MET A 185 -9.65 20.37 4.46
CA MET A 185 -9.40 21.75 4.88
C MET A 185 -10.02 22.05 6.25
N ALA A 186 -11.28 21.69 6.47
CA ALA A 186 -11.97 21.92 7.74
C ALA A 186 -11.33 21.16 8.92
N ALA A 187 -10.70 20.01 8.64
CA ALA A 187 -9.93 19.23 9.62
C ALA A 187 -8.52 19.81 9.89
N GLY A 188 -8.13 20.89 9.21
CA GLY A 188 -6.89 21.64 9.48
C GLY A 188 -5.65 21.17 8.70
N TYR A 189 -5.80 20.26 7.74
CA TYR A 189 -4.66 19.69 7.00
C TYR A 189 -4.13 20.62 5.89
N VAL A 190 -4.98 21.52 5.40
CA VAL A 190 -4.59 22.54 4.41
C VAL A 190 -4.81 23.91 5.04
N MET A 191 -3.72 24.51 5.52
CA MET A 191 -3.68 25.93 5.80
C MET A 191 -3.54 26.64 4.44
N CYS A 192 -4.64 26.94 3.77
CA CYS A 192 -4.60 28.00 2.78
C CYS A 192 -4.15 29.26 3.52
N LYS A 193 -3.00 29.83 3.15
CA LYS A 193 -2.54 31.12 3.69
C LYS A 193 -3.37 32.27 3.10
N GLY A 194 -4.69 32.16 3.19
CA GLY A 194 -5.61 33.19 2.75
C GLY A 194 -7.04 32.91 3.18
N THR A 195 -7.82 33.98 3.30
CA THR A 195 -9.24 33.90 3.64
C THR A 195 -10.04 33.22 2.52
N GLU A 196 -11.26 32.77 2.81
CA GLU A 196 -12.19 32.18 1.83
C GLU A 196 -12.38 33.09 0.59
N GLU A 197 -12.47 34.40 0.84
CA GLU A 197 -12.55 35.44 -0.21
C GLU A 197 -11.28 35.52 -1.09
N GLU A 198 -10.09 35.25 -0.52
CA GLU A 198 -8.83 35.25 -1.27
C GLU A 198 -8.69 34.01 -2.15
N LEU A 199 -9.25 32.87 -1.72
CA LEU A 199 -9.31 31.64 -2.52
C LEU A 199 -10.32 31.74 -3.66
N GLU A 200 -11.51 32.29 -3.41
CA GLU A 200 -12.53 32.53 -4.45
C GLU A 200 -11.98 33.47 -5.53
N LYS A 201 -11.32 34.56 -5.12
CA LYS A 201 -10.69 35.49 -6.05
C LYS A 201 -9.58 34.83 -6.89
N PHE A 202 -8.79 33.94 -6.30
CA PHE A 202 -7.75 33.21 -7.02
C PHE A 202 -8.33 32.26 -8.08
N VAL A 203 -9.44 31.58 -7.75
CA VAL A 203 -10.16 30.69 -8.69
C VAL A 203 -10.76 31.49 -9.84
N ASP A 204 -11.38 32.64 -9.56
CA ASP A 204 -11.95 33.52 -10.57
C ASP A 204 -10.89 34.10 -11.51
N GLU A 205 -9.72 34.50 -10.98
CA GLU A 205 -8.58 34.97 -11.78
C GLU A 205 -8.00 33.88 -12.70
N LEU A 206 -8.00 32.61 -12.25
CA LEU A 206 -7.59 31.46 -13.07
C LEU A 206 -8.58 31.19 -14.21
N HIS A 207 -9.88 31.27 -13.95
CA HIS A 207 -10.91 31.12 -14.99
C HIS A 207 -10.85 32.26 -16.03
N GLN A 208 -10.57 33.49 -15.61
CA GLN A 208 -10.39 34.61 -16.53
C GLN A 208 -9.14 34.45 -17.42
N ARG A 209 -8.03 33.93 -16.89
CA ARG A 209 -6.81 33.65 -17.67
C ARG A 209 -6.99 32.53 -18.69
N ASN A 210 -7.73 31.49 -18.35
CA ASN A 210 -8.00 30.38 -19.27
C ASN A 210 -9.00 30.72 -20.37
N ASN A 211 -9.88 31.70 -20.14
CA ASN A 211 -10.84 32.19 -21.15
C ASN A 211 -10.29 33.36 -22.00
N ALA A 212 -9.07 33.84 -21.71
CA ALA A 212 -8.41 34.91 -22.45
C ALA A 212 -7.35 34.40 -23.46
N ASN A 213 -7.20 33.08 -23.58
CA ASN A 213 -6.47 32.38 -24.65
C ASN A 213 -7.45 31.61 -25.53
#